data_AF-A0A971VPW2-F1
#
_entry.id   AF-A0A971VPW2-F1
#
_cell.length_a   1.000
_cell.length_b   1.000
_cell.length_c   1.000
_cell.angle_alpha   90.00
_cell.angle_beta   90.00
_cell.angle_gamma   90.00
#
_symmetry.space_group_name_H-M   'P 1'
#
loop_
_entity.id
_entity.type
_entity.pdbx_description
1 polymer ?
#
loop_
_entity_poly.entity_id
_entity_poly.type
_entity_poly.pdbx_seq_one_letter_code
_entity_poly.pdbx_strand_id
1 'polypeptide(L)'
;MLKSGQKLKSGGQIVLIPHELIYPNPNQPRKHFDYDELEGLAESIRANGILQPLNVRQAENGTYELISGERRLRAARIVGLTRIPCIVMRANDEQTALYSLLENLQRQNLNFFEEAQAIETLMTEYNLSQESIAKKLGKSQSCLSNKLRLLRLTPDMREKIMKAGLTERHARALLRLDTNEQRERALGIIADRRLNVAETDRLIGQMLKRSIQKRKPAIKVFKDVRIFINTLNNAVDTMRKAGIEADSAKSETPEYIEYIVRIPKITSSKTDTISSAV
;
A
#
# COMPACT_ATOMS: atom_id res chain seq x y z
N MET A 1 32.75 -21.85 12.61
CA MET A 1 32.75 -20.37 12.59
C MET A 1 31.31 -19.87 12.58
N LEU A 2 30.80 -19.48 13.75
CA LEU A 2 29.45 -18.94 13.93
C LEU A 2 29.49 -17.44 13.65
N LYS A 3 28.62 -16.96 12.74
CA LYS A 3 28.54 -15.55 12.34
C LYS A 3 28.09 -14.68 13.53
N SER A 4 28.98 -13.78 13.94
CA SER A 4 28.75 -12.73 14.94
C SER A 4 27.56 -11.85 14.55
N GLY A 5 26.52 -11.80 15.38
CA GLY A 5 25.39 -10.88 15.14
C GLY A 5 24.06 -11.13 15.85
N GLN A 6 23.88 -12.24 16.60
CA GLN A 6 22.70 -12.37 17.46
C GLN A 6 22.97 -11.68 18.80
N LYS A 7 22.53 -10.43 18.95
CA LYS A 7 22.36 -9.83 20.28
C LYS A 7 21.33 -10.68 21.05
N LEU A 8 21.74 -11.28 22.17
CA LEU A 8 20.77 -11.85 23.13
C LEU A 8 19.78 -10.73 23.49
N LYS A 9 18.49 -10.95 23.25
CA LYS A 9 17.44 -10.02 23.70
C LYS A 9 17.45 -10.08 25.24
N SER A 10 17.79 -8.97 25.91
CA SER A 10 17.73 -8.89 27.37
C SER A 10 16.35 -9.31 27.85
N GLY A 11 16.29 -10.36 28.69
CA GLY A 11 15.09 -10.67 29.46
C GLY A 11 14.75 -9.47 30.34
N GLY A 12 13.48 -9.08 30.37
CA GLY A 12 13.03 -7.95 31.19
C GLY A 12 13.42 -8.14 32.65
N GLN A 13 13.80 -7.03 33.30
CA GLN A 13 14.18 -7.04 34.71
C GLN A 13 12.98 -7.49 35.58
N ILE A 14 13.22 -8.40 36.52
CA ILE A 14 12.22 -8.80 37.52
C ILE A 14 12.17 -7.71 38.59
N VAL A 15 10.98 -7.19 38.85
CA VAL A 15 10.67 -6.13 39.82
C VAL A 15 9.57 -6.61 40.75
N LEU A 16 9.70 -6.34 42.06
CA LEU A 16 8.66 -6.64 43.04
C LEU A 16 7.64 -5.50 43.07
N ILE A 17 6.38 -5.79 42.74
CA ILE A 17 5.31 -4.79 42.62
C ILE A 17 4.21 -5.08 43.66
N PRO A 18 3.70 -4.05 44.38
CA PRO A 18 2.54 -4.21 45.25
C PRO A 18 1.32 -4.75 44.49
N HIS A 19 0.63 -5.75 45.04
CA HIS A 19 -0.50 -6.38 44.34
C HIS A 19 -1.70 -5.42 44.11
N GLU A 20 -1.77 -4.33 44.87
CA GLU A 20 -2.77 -3.26 44.75
C GLU A 20 -2.57 -2.40 43.50
N LEU A 21 -1.32 -2.31 43.02
CA LEU A 21 -0.99 -1.57 41.80
C LEU A 21 -1.17 -2.43 40.54
N ILE A 22 -1.49 -3.72 40.68
CA ILE A 22 -1.65 -4.66 39.56
C ILE A 22 -3.13 -4.88 39.28
N TYR A 23 -3.59 -4.40 38.13
CA TYR A 23 -4.96 -4.55 37.66
C TYR A 23 -5.07 -5.64 36.60
N PRO A 24 -6.12 -6.46 36.62
CA PRO A 24 -6.37 -7.47 35.59
C PRO A 24 -6.69 -6.80 34.25
N ASN A 25 -6.31 -7.43 33.14
CA ASN A 25 -6.65 -6.95 31.80
C ASN A 25 -8.16 -7.11 31.52
N PRO A 26 -8.88 -6.04 31.13
CA PRO A 26 -10.33 -6.07 30.87
C PRO A 26 -10.73 -6.98 29.69
N ASN A 27 -9.81 -7.30 28.78
CA ASN A 27 -10.04 -8.15 27.61
C ASN A 27 -9.64 -9.63 27.83
N GLN A 28 -9.60 -10.10 29.08
CA GLN A 28 -9.28 -11.51 29.39
C GLN A 28 -10.37 -12.47 28.84
N PRO A 29 -10.02 -13.42 27.96
CA PRO A 29 -10.99 -14.32 27.35
C PRO A 29 -11.51 -15.40 28.32
N ARG A 30 -10.78 -15.69 29.41
CA ARG A 30 -11.14 -16.75 30.37
C ARG A 30 -11.87 -16.17 31.57
N LYS A 31 -13.19 -16.38 31.62
CA LYS A 31 -14.08 -15.87 32.69
C LYS A 31 -14.36 -16.89 33.80
N HIS A 32 -14.22 -18.19 33.54
CA HIS A 32 -14.38 -19.25 34.53
C HIS A 32 -13.02 -19.76 35.03
N PHE A 33 -12.87 -19.79 36.35
CA PHE A 33 -11.74 -20.41 37.05
C PHE A 33 -12.31 -21.48 37.98
N ASP A 34 -11.72 -22.66 37.92
CA ASP A 34 -12.01 -23.74 38.86
C ASP A 34 -11.42 -23.36 40.23
N TYR A 35 -12.23 -23.46 41.29
CA TYR A 35 -11.87 -23.01 42.63
C TYR A 35 -10.87 -23.99 43.27
N ASP A 36 -11.02 -25.29 43.02
CA ASP A 36 -10.19 -26.34 43.61
C ASP A 36 -8.75 -26.28 43.07
N GLU A 37 -8.59 -26.00 41.77
CA GLU A 37 -7.25 -25.83 41.18
C GLU A 37 -6.56 -24.51 41.59
N LEU A 38 -7.32 -23.52 42.09
CA LEU A 38 -6.78 -22.25 42.58
C LEU A 38 -6.24 -22.40 44.00
N GLU A 39 -6.91 -23.19 44.84
CA GLU A 39 -6.52 -23.46 46.22
C GLU A 39 -5.20 -24.26 46.28
N GLY A 40 -5.06 -25.30 45.46
CA GLY A 40 -3.79 -26.04 45.35
C GLY A 40 -2.61 -25.16 44.88
N LEU A 41 -2.87 -24.20 43.98
CA LEU A 41 -1.84 -23.23 43.58
C LEU A 41 -1.50 -22.24 44.69
N ALA A 42 -2.48 -21.83 45.50
CA ALA A 42 -2.28 -20.96 46.66
C ALA A 42 -1.42 -21.66 47.73
N GLU A 43 -1.66 -22.94 48.01
CA GLU A 43 -0.81 -23.71 48.92
C GLU A 43 0.63 -23.82 48.42
N SER A 44 0.81 -24.12 47.13
CA SER A 44 2.15 -24.15 46.50
C SER A 44 2.87 -22.80 46.60
N ILE A 45 2.15 -21.69 46.40
CA ILE A 45 2.71 -20.33 46.51
C ILE A 45 3.02 -19.98 47.97
N ARG A 46 2.23 -20.45 48.93
CA ARG A 46 2.50 -20.26 50.36
C ARG A 46 3.80 -20.95 50.78
N ALA A 47 4.04 -22.16 50.27
CA ALA A 47 5.23 -22.94 50.61
C ALA A 47 6.51 -22.48 49.88
N ASN A 48 6.42 -22.17 48.59
CA ASN A 48 7.60 -21.95 47.73
C ASN A 48 7.70 -20.54 47.14
N GLY A 49 6.72 -19.68 47.41
CA GLY A 49 6.60 -18.38 46.75
C GLY A 49 6.23 -18.51 45.27
N ILE A 50 6.31 -17.38 44.56
CA ILE A 50 6.01 -17.32 43.12
C ILE A 50 7.30 -17.56 42.34
N LEU A 51 7.49 -18.80 41.89
CA LEU A 51 8.68 -19.21 41.12
C LEU A 51 8.73 -18.59 39.72
N GLN A 52 7.58 -18.44 39.07
CA GLN A 52 7.46 -17.78 37.78
C GLN A 52 6.85 -16.39 37.94
N PRO A 53 7.60 -15.31 37.67
CA PRO A 53 7.09 -13.95 37.73
C PRO A 53 5.86 -13.73 36.83
N LEU A 54 5.04 -12.75 37.20
CA LEU A 54 3.92 -12.29 36.39
C LEU A 54 4.42 -11.33 35.30
N ASN A 55 3.74 -11.24 34.17
CA ASN A 55 4.08 -10.25 33.14
C ASN A 55 3.11 -9.09 33.26
N VAL A 56 3.64 -7.88 33.41
CA VAL A 56 2.84 -6.66 33.58
C VAL A 56 3.31 -5.55 32.65
N ARG A 57 2.38 -4.69 32.27
CA ARG A 57 2.62 -3.45 31.53
C ARG A 57 2.50 -2.26 32.46
N GLN A 58 3.43 -1.32 32.38
CA GLN A 58 3.30 -0.06 33.12
C GLN A 58 2.30 0.86 32.41
N ALA A 59 1.28 1.34 33.14
CA ALA A 59 0.32 2.33 32.68
C ALA A 59 0.82 3.76 32.98
N GLU A 60 0.28 4.75 32.25
CA GLU A 60 0.69 6.16 32.36
C GLU A 60 0.46 6.76 33.75
N ASN A 61 -0.54 6.24 34.48
CA ASN A 61 -0.89 6.66 35.84
C ASN A 61 -0.03 5.99 36.94
N GLY A 62 1.07 5.31 36.58
CA GLY A 62 1.93 4.62 37.53
C GLY A 62 1.39 3.29 38.08
N THR A 63 0.23 2.84 37.58
CA THR A 63 -0.29 1.49 37.86
C THR A 63 0.25 0.48 36.86
N TYR A 64 -0.02 -0.80 37.09
CA TYR A 64 0.41 -1.90 36.25
C TYR A 64 -0.79 -2.72 35.77
N GLU A 65 -0.81 -3.03 34.48
CA GLU A 65 -1.82 -3.91 33.89
C GLU A 65 -1.24 -5.31 33.69
N LEU A 66 -1.97 -6.32 34.12
CA LEU A 66 -1.55 -7.71 34.00
C LEU A 66 -1.72 -8.21 32.56
N ILE A 67 -0.60 -8.57 31.92
CA ILE A 67 -0.59 -9.21 30.60
C ILE A 67 -0.86 -10.70 30.75
N SER A 68 -0.16 -11.37 31.68
CA SER A 68 -0.30 -12.82 31.90
C SER A 68 0.03 -13.23 33.34
N GLY A 69 -0.69 -14.21 33.86
CA GLY A 69 -0.48 -14.76 35.21
C GLY A 69 -1.67 -14.60 36.16
N GLU A 70 -2.89 -14.48 35.65
CA GLU A 70 -4.11 -14.19 36.44
C GLU A 70 -4.33 -15.17 37.59
N ARG A 71 -4.17 -16.48 37.36
CA ARG A 71 -4.29 -17.50 38.42
C ARG A 71 -3.26 -17.30 39.54
N ARG A 72 -2.04 -16.90 39.18
CA ARG A 72 -0.97 -16.60 40.15
C ARG A 72 -1.26 -15.32 40.91
N LEU A 73 -1.78 -14.27 40.25
CA LEU A 73 -2.20 -13.03 40.92
C LEU A 73 -3.32 -13.30 41.94
N ARG A 74 -4.32 -14.10 41.57
CA ARG A 74 -5.43 -14.47 42.45
C ARG A 74 -4.98 -15.33 43.62
N ALA A 75 -4.21 -16.38 43.36
CA ALA A 75 -3.65 -17.22 44.41
C ALA A 75 -2.73 -16.42 45.36
N ALA A 76 -1.92 -15.50 44.84
CA ALA A 76 -1.08 -14.61 45.65
C ALA A 76 -1.91 -13.69 46.56
N ARG A 77 -3.06 -13.20 46.07
CA ARG A 77 -4.01 -12.42 46.87
C ARG A 77 -4.68 -13.26 47.97
N ILE A 78 -5.04 -14.51 47.67
CA ILE A 78 -5.60 -15.46 48.66
C ILE A 78 -4.59 -15.76 49.78
N VAL A 79 -3.30 -15.90 49.43
CA VAL A 79 -2.21 -16.13 50.39
C VAL A 79 -1.85 -14.85 51.16
N GLY A 80 -2.26 -13.66 50.70
CA GLY A 80 -1.97 -12.38 51.35
C GLY A 80 -0.58 -11.81 51.04
N LEU A 81 0.02 -12.15 49.88
CA LEU A 81 1.32 -11.63 49.49
C LEU A 81 1.25 -10.13 49.14
N THR A 82 1.99 -9.29 49.88
CA THR A 82 2.01 -7.83 49.68
C THR A 82 2.74 -7.41 48.40
N ARG A 83 3.81 -8.11 48.02
CA ARG A 83 4.61 -7.83 46.82
C ARG A 83 4.75 -9.07 45.95
N ILE A 84 4.56 -8.88 44.64
CA ILE A 84 4.53 -9.95 43.65
C ILE A 84 5.69 -9.74 42.66
N PRO A 85 6.52 -10.75 42.39
CA PRO A 85 7.56 -10.66 41.37
C PRO A 85 6.93 -10.56 39.99
N CYS A 86 7.26 -9.47 39.30
CA CYS A 86 6.72 -9.14 37.99
C CYS A 86 7.84 -8.76 37.02
N ILE A 87 7.69 -9.11 35.76
CA ILE A 87 8.52 -8.61 34.67
C ILE A 87 7.76 -7.42 34.07
N VAL A 88 8.33 -6.22 34.20
CA VAL A 88 7.74 -5.00 33.62
C VAL A 88 8.10 -4.92 32.15
N MET A 89 7.10 -5.10 31.29
CA MET A 89 7.25 -4.94 29.85
C MET A 89 7.06 -3.47 29.49
N ARG A 90 8.13 -2.81 29.05
CA ARG A 90 8.08 -1.46 28.46
C ARG A 90 7.68 -1.60 27.00
N ALA A 91 6.52 -1.07 26.62
CA ALA A 91 6.06 -0.85 25.24
C ALA A 91 6.60 -1.84 24.18
N ASN A 92 6.39 -3.14 24.42
CA ASN A 92 6.63 -4.19 23.43
C ASN A 92 5.33 -4.66 22.78
N ASP A 93 4.19 -4.04 23.09
CA ASP A 93 2.89 -4.50 22.58
C ASP A 93 2.70 -4.16 21.11
N GLU A 94 3.13 -2.97 20.66
CA GLU A 94 3.17 -2.65 19.23
C GLU A 94 4.13 -3.56 18.48
N GLN A 95 5.30 -3.85 19.06
CA GLN A 95 6.25 -4.77 18.44
C GLN A 95 5.70 -6.20 18.42
N THR A 96 5.03 -6.65 19.47
CA THR A 96 4.42 -7.99 19.57
C THR A 96 3.24 -8.12 18.61
N ALA A 97 2.38 -7.10 18.51
CA ALA A 97 1.29 -7.04 17.55
C ALA A 97 1.82 -7.00 16.12
N LEU A 98 2.89 -6.22 15.86
CA LEU A 98 3.60 -6.20 14.57
C LEU A 98 4.17 -7.58 14.21
N TYR A 99 4.84 -8.26 15.15
CA TYR A 99 5.38 -9.60 14.91
C TYR A 99 4.26 -10.62 14.69
N SER A 100 3.15 -10.53 15.43
CA SER A 100 1.98 -11.39 15.23
C SER A 100 1.33 -11.16 13.87
N LEU A 101 1.21 -9.90 13.42
CA LEU A 101 0.67 -9.55 12.12
C LEU A 101 1.59 -10.05 10.99
N LEU A 102 2.91 -9.90 11.14
CA LEU A 102 3.90 -10.42 10.18
C LEU A 102 3.89 -11.95 10.10
N GLU A 103 3.78 -12.65 11.23
CA GLU A 103 3.66 -14.11 11.27
C GLU A 103 2.36 -14.56 10.60
N ASN A 104 1.24 -13.90 10.94
CA ASN A 104 -0.06 -14.22 10.35
C ASN A 104 0.00 -14.03 8.82
N LEU A 105 0.66 -12.97 8.34
CA LEU A 105 0.87 -12.69 6.93
C LEU A 105 1.70 -13.77 6.19
N GLN A 106 2.55 -14.50 6.90
CA GLN A 106 3.35 -15.59 6.34
C GLN A 106 2.58 -16.94 6.29
N ARG A 107 1.35 -17.01 6.82
CA ARG A 107 0.54 -18.23 6.78
C ARG A 107 0.02 -18.49 5.36
N GLN A 108 0.10 -19.76 4.93
CA GLN A 108 -0.24 -20.15 3.56
C GLN A 108 -1.73 -20.09 3.20
N ASN A 109 -2.61 -19.85 4.18
CA ASN A 109 -4.07 -19.90 3.99
C ASN A 109 -4.74 -18.51 3.86
N LEU A 110 -3.98 -17.42 3.81
CA LEU A 110 -4.55 -16.08 3.64
C LEU A 110 -5.11 -15.88 2.22
N ASN A 111 -6.29 -15.28 2.15
CA ASN A 111 -6.80 -14.76 0.90
C ASN A 111 -5.94 -13.57 0.41
N PHE A 112 -5.76 -13.42 -0.90
CA PHE A 112 -4.98 -12.33 -1.49
C PHE A 112 -5.52 -10.93 -1.16
N PHE A 113 -6.81 -10.78 -0.83
CA PHE A 113 -7.37 -9.52 -0.32
C PHE A 113 -7.03 -9.27 1.16
N GLU A 114 -7.05 -10.32 1.99
CA GLU A 114 -6.64 -10.23 3.40
C GLU A 114 -5.15 -9.92 3.50
N GLU A 115 -4.34 -10.55 2.64
CA GLU A 115 -2.91 -10.26 2.52
C GLU A 115 -2.68 -8.78 2.14
N ALA A 116 -3.47 -8.24 1.21
CA ALA A 116 -3.39 -6.83 0.83
C ALA A 116 -3.78 -5.90 1.98
N GLN A 117 -4.84 -6.23 2.73
CA GLN A 117 -5.27 -5.46 3.91
C GLN A 117 -4.21 -5.48 5.01
N ALA A 118 -3.65 -6.65 5.32
CA ALA A 118 -2.58 -6.76 6.31
C ALA A 118 -1.33 -5.96 5.92
N ILE A 119 -0.97 -5.91 4.63
CA ILE A 119 0.12 -5.04 4.14
C ILE A 119 -0.24 -3.57 4.30
N GLU A 120 -1.49 -3.17 4.03
CA GLU A 120 -1.96 -1.79 4.23
C GLU A 120 -1.89 -1.40 5.71
N THR A 121 -2.39 -2.25 6.62
CA THR A 121 -2.29 -2.08 8.07
C THR A 121 -0.84 -1.91 8.53
N LEU A 122 0.10 -2.72 8.02
CA LEU A 122 1.53 -2.57 8.32
C LEU A 122 2.09 -1.21 7.89
N MET A 123 1.55 -0.62 6.82
CA MET A 123 1.98 0.70 6.34
C MET A 123 1.32 1.85 7.11
N THR A 124 0.04 1.74 7.45
CA THR A 124 -0.74 2.84 8.03
C THR A 124 -0.66 2.88 9.56
N GLU A 125 -0.72 1.74 10.24
CA GLU A 125 -0.72 1.67 11.71
C GLU A 125 0.69 1.59 12.28
N TYR A 126 1.62 0.95 11.56
CA TYR A 126 3.00 0.76 12.01
C TYR A 126 4.02 1.61 11.24
N ASN A 127 3.55 2.52 10.38
CA ASN A 127 4.35 3.45 9.57
C ASN A 127 5.52 2.79 8.82
N LEU A 128 5.38 1.52 8.42
CA LEU A 128 6.44 0.80 7.71
C LEU A 128 6.45 1.17 6.22
N SER A 129 7.64 1.38 5.67
CA SER A 129 7.79 1.57 4.23
C SER A 129 7.54 0.27 3.47
N GLN A 130 7.04 0.38 2.22
CA GLN A 130 6.88 -0.78 1.33
C GLN A 130 8.18 -1.56 1.17
N GLU A 131 9.32 -0.87 1.13
CA GLU A 131 10.64 -1.49 1.03
C GLU A 131 10.97 -2.34 2.27
N SER A 132 10.65 -1.83 3.47
CA SER A 132 10.88 -2.54 4.73
C SER A 132 10.02 -3.79 4.83
N ILE A 133 8.74 -3.69 4.45
CA ILE A 133 7.81 -4.84 4.44
C ILE A 133 8.25 -5.86 3.38
N ALA A 134 8.63 -5.42 2.18
CA ALA A 134 9.12 -6.28 1.11
C ALA A 134 10.35 -7.10 1.54
N LYS A 135 11.33 -6.45 2.19
CA LYS A 135 12.52 -7.13 2.75
C LYS A 135 12.13 -8.15 3.84
N LYS A 136 11.22 -7.81 4.74
CA LYS A 136 10.75 -8.71 5.82
C LYS A 136 9.98 -9.93 5.29
N LEU A 137 9.25 -9.77 4.18
CA LEU A 137 8.46 -10.85 3.55
C LEU A 137 9.24 -11.64 2.48
N GLY A 138 10.46 -11.23 2.13
CA GLY A 138 11.22 -11.84 1.03
C GLY A 138 10.56 -11.66 -0.34
N LYS A 139 9.76 -10.60 -0.52
CA LYS A 139 9.04 -10.29 -1.76
C LYS A 139 9.58 -9.02 -2.40
N SER A 140 9.33 -8.81 -3.69
CA SER A 140 9.69 -7.56 -4.36
C SER A 140 8.72 -6.43 -3.97
N GLN A 141 9.21 -5.19 -3.93
CA GLN A 141 8.35 -4.02 -3.74
C GLN A 141 7.25 -3.94 -4.80
N SER A 142 7.56 -4.33 -6.04
CA SER A 142 6.58 -4.39 -7.15
C SER A 142 5.45 -5.38 -6.88
N CYS A 143 5.73 -6.51 -6.22
CA CYS A 143 4.71 -7.48 -5.80
C CYS A 143 3.77 -6.86 -4.76
N LEU A 144 4.30 -6.23 -3.71
CA LEU A 144 3.51 -5.55 -2.69
C LEU A 144 2.65 -4.43 -3.30
N SER A 145 3.23 -3.61 -4.17
CA SER A 145 2.50 -2.53 -4.85
C SER A 145 1.32 -3.06 -5.67
N ASN A 146 1.53 -4.15 -6.42
CA ASN A 146 0.46 -4.79 -7.19
C ASN A 146 -0.65 -5.34 -6.29
N LYS A 147 -0.29 -5.90 -5.13
CA LYS A 147 -1.24 -6.45 -4.15
C LYS A 147 -2.07 -5.34 -3.49
N LEU A 148 -1.44 -4.24 -3.08
CA LEU A 148 -2.14 -3.06 -2.55
C LEU A 148 -3.11 -2.43 -3.56
N ARG A 149 -2.79 -2.45 -4.86
CA ARG A 149 -3.71 -1.95 -5.89
C ARG A 149 -5.05 -2.70 -5.92
N LEU A 150 -5.11 -3.95 -5.46
CA LEU A 150 -6.35 -4.73 -5.36
C LEU A 150 -7.36 -4.07 -4.42
N LEU A 151 -6.90 -3.30 -3.43
CA LEU A 151 -7.77 -2.54 -2.53
C LEU A 151 -8.48 -1.36 -3.21
N ARG A 152 -8.17 -1.06 -4.48
CA ARG A 152 -8.96 -0.10 -5.27
C ARG A 152 -10.29 -0.66 -5.75
N LEU A 153 -10.48 -1.99 -5.69
CA LEU A 153 -11.77 -2.62 -5.96
C LEU A 153 -12.72 -2.36 -4.79
N THR A 154 -14.00 -2.12 -5.11
CA THR A 154 -15.05 -1.94 -4.09
C THR A 154 -15.29 -3.24 -3.30
N PRO A 155 -15.76 -3.17 -2.05
CA PRO A 155 -16.04 -4.35 -1.23
C PRO A 155 -16.90 -5.39 -1.96
N ASP A 156 -17.96 -4.96 -2.63
CA ASP A 156 -18.87 -5.83 -3.41
C ASP A 156 -18.15 -6.58 -4.53
N MET A 157 -17.23 -5.92 -5.24
CA MET A 157 -16.43 -6.58 -6.27
C MET A 157 -15.49 -7.62 -5.66
N ARG A 158 -14.89 -7.34 -4.50
CA ARG A 158 -13.99 -8.29 -3.82
C ARG A 158 -14.75 -9.54 -3.39
N GLU A 159 -15.93 -9.37 -2.80
CA GLU A 159 -16.79 -10.47 -2.39
C GLU A 159 -17.21 -11.34 -3.59
N LYS A 160 -17.61 -10.70 -4.71
CA LYS A 160 -17.99 -11.42 -5.92
C LYS A 160 -16.80 -12.18 -6.54
N ILE A 161 -15.60 -11.61 -6.53
CA ILE A 161 -14.36 -12.27 -6.98
C ILE A 161 -14.09 -13.51 -6.13
N MET A 162 -14.24 -13.41 -4.80
CA MET A 162 -14.03 -14.54 -3.89
C MET A 162 -15.07 -15.64 -4.08
N LYS A 163 -16.35 -15.29 -4.15
CA LYS A 163 -17.45 -16.25 -4.38
C LYS A 163 -17.31 -16.98 -5.72
N ALA A 164 -16.83 -16.27 -6.76
CA ALA A 164 -16.61 -16.85 -8.08
C ALA A 164 -15.30 -17.66 -8.19
N GLY A 165 -14.49 -17.75 -7.13
CA GLY A 165 -13.22 -18.49 -7.13
C GLY A 165 -12.17 -17.89 -8.07
N LEU A 166 -12.25 -16.58 -8.33
CA LEU A 166 -11.35 -15.90 -9.25
C LEU A 166 -9.99 -15.62 -8.60
N THR A 167 -8.92 -15.84 -9.36
CA THR A 167 -7.55 -15.64 -8.87
C THR A 167 -7.15 -14.16 -8.81
N GLU A 168 -6.09 -13.85 -8.08
CA GLU A 168 -5.46 -12.52 -8.01
C GLU A 168 -5.21 -11.92 -9.40
N ARG A 169 -4.87 -12.76 -10.39
CA ARG A 169 -4.58 -12.32 -11.76
C ARG A 169 -5.81 -11.78 -12.48
N HIS A 170 -7.01 -12.34 -12.22
CA HIS A 170 -8.28 -11.81 -12.72
C HIS A 170 -8.58 -10.45 -12.07
N ALA A 171 -8.47 -10.36 -10.75
CA ALA A 171 -8.70 -9.13 -9.99
C ALA A 171 -7.80 -7.99 -10.49
N ARG A 172 -6.52 -8.27 -10.73
CA ARG A 172 -5.56 -7.30 -11.28
C ARG A 172 -5.89 -6.89 -12.70
N ALA A 173 -6.40 -7.79 -13.53
CA ALA A 173 -6.80 -7.45 -14.90
C ALA A 173 -7.94 -6.41 -14.91
N LEU A 174 -8.92 -6.55 -14.00
CA LEU A 174 -10.04 -5.59 -13.84
C LEU A 174 -9.55 -4.17 -13.54
N LEU A 175 -8.46 -4.02 -12.78
CA LEU A 175 -7.89 -2.71 -12.44
C LEU A 175 -7.35 -1.92 -13.64
N ARG A 176 -7.22 -2.55 -14.81
CA ARG A 176 -6.85 -1.86 -16.06
C ARG A 176 -8.00 -1.02 -16.63
N LEU A 177 -9.23 -1.26 -16.18
CA LEU A 177 -10.41 -0.49 -16.57
C LEU A 177 -10.51 0.78 -15.71
N ASP A 178 -10.87 1.90 -16.34
CA ASP A 178 -10.89 3.22 -15.69
C ASP A 178 -12.01 3.35 -14.66
N THR A 179 -13.22 2.88 -15.01
CA THR A 179 -14.44 3.12 -14.22
C THR A 179 -14.94 1.87 -13.50
N ASN A 180 -15.57 2.05 -12.33
CA ASN A 180 -16.16 0.95 -11.56
C ASN A 180 -17.25 0.22 -12.34
N GLU A 181 -18.10 0.94 -13.08
CA GLU A 181 -19.14 0.35 -13.94
C GLU A 181 -18.58 -0.59 -15.02
N GLN A 182 -17.39 -0.28 -15.56
CA GLN A 182 -16.72 -1.16 -16.51
C GLN A 182 -16.19 -2.41 -15.81
N ARG A 183 -15.61 -2.24 -14.62
CA ARG A 183 -15.09 -3.35 -13.79
C ARG A 183 -16.22 -4.30 -13.39
N GLU A 184 -17.36 -3.77 -12.95
CA GLU A 184 -18.54 -4.56 -12.56
C GLU A 184 -19.10 -5.36 -13.73
N ARG A 185 -19.25 -4.73 -14.91
CA ARG A 185 -19.70 -5.42 -16.12
C ARG A 185 -18.72 -6.51 -16.55
N ALA A 186 -17.42 -6.23 -16.55
CA ALA A 186 -16.40 -7.22 -16.87
C ALA A 186 -16.43 -8.38 -15.86
N LEU A 187 -16.51 -8.08 -14.57
CA LEU A 187 -16.57 -9.07 -13.49
C LEU A 187 -17.80 -9.97 -13.61
N GLY A 188 -18.96 -9.42 -13.96
CA GLY A 188 -20.17 -10.22 -14.26
C GLY A 188 -19.91 -11.22 -15.38
N ILE A 189 -19.40 -10.76 -16.52
CA ILE A 189 -19.11 -11.62 -17.68
C ILE A 189 -18.07 -12.70 -17.34
N ILE A 190 -17.01 -12.34 -16.61
CA ILE A 190 -15.94 -13.28 -16.22
C ILE A 190 -16.50 -14.36 -15.29
N ALA A 191 -17.30 -13.97 -14.29
CA ALA A 191 -17.89 -14.91 -13.33
C ALA A 191 -18.93 -15.83 -14.01
N ASP A 192 -19.84 -15.26 -14.80
CA ASP A 192 -20.93 -16.01 -15.44
C ASP A 192 -20.40 -17.01 -16.48
N ARG A 193 -19.37 -16.63 -17.23
CA ARG A 193 -18.77 -17.48 -18.27
C ARG A 193 -17.56 -18.28 -17.78
N ARG A 194 -17.19 -18.16 -16.50
CA ARG A 194 -16.00 -18.78 -15.88
C ARG A 194 -14.74 -18.64 -16.74
N LEU A 195 -14.48 -17.42 -17.22
CA LEU A 195 -13.36 -17.15 -18.12
C LEU A 195 -12.03 -17.44 -17.42
N ASN A 196 -11.09 -18.02 -18.15
CA ASN A 196 -9.72 -18.13 -17.68
C ASN A 196 -8.98 -16.78 -17.75
N VAL A 197 -7.75 -16.74 -17.23
CA VAL A 197 -6.95 -15.51 -17.18
C VAL A 197 -6.70 -14.93 -18.57
N ALA A 198 -6.38 -15.77 -19.56
CA ALA A 198 -6.07 -15.30 -20.91
C ALA A 198 -7.32 -14.75 -21.62
N GLU A 199 -8.46 -15.38 -21.43
CA GLU A 199 -9.76 -14.92 -21.93
C GLU A 199 -10.19 -13.61 -21.27
N THR A 200 -9.92 -13.48 -19.97
CA THR A 200 -10.16 -12.26 -19.19
C THR A 200 -9.31 -11.10 -19.71
N ASP A 201 -8.01 -11.35 -19.94
CA ASP A 201 -7.12 -10.34 -20.52
C ASP A 201 -7.58 -9.93 -21.93
N ARG A 202 -8.08 -10.88 -22.73
CA ARG A 202 -8.64 -10.59 -24.06
C ARG A 202 -9.92 -9.75 -23.98
N LEU A 203 -10.84 -10.10 -23.09
CA LEU A 203 -12.09 -9.36 -22.85
C LEU A 203 -11.78 -7.90 -22.45
N ILE A 204 -10.90 -7.72 -21.47
CA ILE A 204 -10.51 -6.39 -20.99
C ILE A 204 -9.80 -5.59 -22.09
N GLY A 205 -8.94 -6.24 -22.87
CA GLY A 205 -8.32 -5.64 -24.05
C GLY A 205 -9.34 -5.14 -25.08
N GLN A 206 -10.41 -5.91 -25.34
CA GLN A 206 -11.50 -5.51 -26.24
C GLN A 206 -12.29 -4.32 -25.68
N MET A 207 -12.59 -4.33 -24.37
CA MET A 207 -13.29 -3.22 -23.70
C MET A 207 -12.49 -1.91 -23.76
N LEU A 208 -11.17 -1.98 -23.55
CA LEU A 208 -10.26 -0.84 -23.66
C LEU A 208 -10.15 -0.32 -25.10
N LYS A 209 -10.06 -1.20 -26.11
CA LYS A 209 -10.05 -0.75 -27.52
C LYS A 209 -11.34 -0.03 -27.89
N ARG A 210 -12.48 -0.52 -27.42
CA ARG A 210 -13.80 0.11 -27.67
C ARG A 210 -13.95 1.45 -26.96
N SER A 211 -13.38 1.62 -25.76
CA SER A 211 -13.38 2.92 -25.06
C SER A 211 -12.50 3.94 -25.77
N ILE A 212 -11.32 3.55 -26.26
CA ILE A 212 -10.42 4.41 -27.05
C ILE A 212 -11.07 4.81 -28.38
N GLN A 213 -11.72 3.87 -29.08
CA GLN A 213 -12.44 4.18 -30.33
C GLN A 213 -13.58 5.18 -30.12
N LYS A 214 -14.31 5.09 -28.99
CA LYS A 214 -15.35 6.08 -28.64
C LYS A 214 -14.78 7.44 -28.21
N ARG A 215 -13.55 7.47 -27.67
CA ARG A 215 -12.86 8.69 -27.23
C ARG A 215 -12.04 9.38 -28.32
N LYS A 216 -11.88 8.78 -29.52
CA LYS A 216 -11.31 9.53 -30.65
C LYS A 216 -12.21 10.75 -30.84
N PRO A 217 -11.70 11.99 -30.68
CA PRO A 217 -12.50 13.14 -31.08
C PRO A 217 -12.86 12.89 -32.54
N ALA A 218 -14.15 12.92 -32.85
CA ALA A 218 -14.53 13.21 -34.21
C ALA A 218 -13.73 14.47 -34.55
N ILE A 219 -12.80 14.37 -35.50
CA ILE A 219 -12.17 15.55 -36.06
C ILE A 219 -13.39 16.32 -36.60
N LYS A 220 -13.89 17.28 -35.82
CA LYS A 220 -14.78 18.30 -36.32
C LYS A 220 -13.89 18.98 -37.35
N VAL A 221 -14.05 18.58 -38.61
CA VAL A 221 -13.51 19.29 -39.74
C VAL A 221 -14.03 20.70 -39.54
N PHE A 222 -13.19 21.58 -39.00
CA PHE A 222 -13.53 22.98 -38.90
C PHE A 222 -13.70 23.41 -40.35
N LYS A 223 -14.96 23.60 -40.78
CA LYS A 223 -15.31 24.16 -42.09
C LYS A 223 -14.74 25.56 -42.30
N ASP A 224 -14.13 26.14 -41.26
CA ASP A 224 -13.56 27.46 -41.29
C ASP A 224 -12.03 27.39 -41.38
N VAL A 225 -11.54 27.42 -42.62
CA VAL A 225 -10.11 27.46 -42.96
C VAL A 225 -9.40 28.66 -42.28
N ARG A 226 -10.15 29.68 -41.85
CA ARG A 226 -9.66 30.87 -41.13
C ARG A 226 -8.90 30.56 -39.85
N ILE A 227 -9.23 29.48 -39.13
CA ILE A 227 -8.50 29.09 -37.90
C ILE A 227 -7.06 28.68 -38.22
N PHE A 228 -6.85 27.99 -39.35
CA PHE A 228 -5.52 27.61 -39.81
C PHE A 228 -4.74 28.82 -40.31
N ILE A 229 -5.41 29.76 -40.98
CA ILE A 229 -4.80 31.02 -41.45
C ILE A 229 -4.32 31.89 -40.27
N ASN A 230 -5.12 31.99 -39.19
CA ASN A 230 -4.70 32.73 -37.99
C ASN A 230 -3.49 32.08 -37.31
N THR A 231 -3.38 30.74 -37.38
CA THR A 231 -2.22 30.01 -36.87
C THR A 231 -0.96 30.28 -37.69
N LEU A 232 -1.09 30.33 -39.04
CA LEU A 232 0.00 30.70 -39.94
C LEU A 232 0.48 32.14 -39.70
N ASN A 233 -0.44 33.09 -39.53
CA ASN A 233 -0.09 34.48 -39.19
C ASN A 233 0.71 34.57 -37.88
N ASN A 234 0.24 33.89 -36.83
CA ASN A 234 0.94 33.88 -35.54
C ASN A 234 2.36 33.28 -35.66
N ALA A 235 2.55 32.26 -36.50
CA ALA A 235 3.86 31.66 -36.74
C ALA A 235 4.80 32.64 -37.47
N VAL A 236 4.33 33.32 -38.51
CA VAL A 236 5.10 34.34 -39.25
C VAL A 236 5.46 35.52 -38.34
N ASP A 237 4.52 36.00 -37.52
CA ASP A 237 4.78 37.07 -36.56
C ASP A 237 5.80 36.66 -35.50
N THR A 238 5.79 35.40 -35.09
CA THR A 238 6.80 34.87 -34.16
C THR A 238 8.19 34.87 -34.82
N MET A 239 8.28 34.51 -36.11
CA MET A 239 9.54 34.58 -36.87
C MET A 239 10.04 36.02 -37.01
N ARG A 240 9.14 36.98 -37.29
CA ARG A 240 9.48 38.42 -37.32
C ARG A 240 9.99 38.92 -35.98
N LYS A 241 9.31 38.55 -34.88
CA LYS A 241 9.75 38.88 -33.51
C LYS A 241 11.10 38.25 -33.15
N ALA A 242 11.42 37.10 -33.73
CA ALA A 242 12.72 36.44 -33.59
C ALA A 242 13.82 37.05 -34.50
N GLY A 243 13.53 38.15 -35.22
CA GLY A 243 14.50 38.87 -36.06
C GLY A 243 14.67 38.29 -37.47
N ILE A 244 13.81 37.36 -37.89
CA ILE A 244 13.79 36.82 -39.25
C ILE A 244 12.88 37.71 -40.10
N GLU A 245 13.39 38.25 -41.22
CA GLU A 245 12.62 39.05 -42.18
C GLU A 245 11.65 38.19 -43.00
N ALA A 246 10.75 37.47 -42.33
CA ALA A 246 9.71 36.68 -42.96
C ALA A 246 8.63 37.60 -43.54
N ASP A 247 8.29 37.38 -44.81
CA ASP A 247 7.20 38.06 -45.50
C ASP A 247 6.06 37.08 -45.79
N SER A 248 4.82 37.57 -45.80
CA SER A 248 3.63 36.73 -46.01
C SER A 248 2.60 37.46 -46.86
N ALA A 249 2.12 36.80 -47.92
CA ALA A 249 1.04 37.29 -48.77
C ALA A 249 -0.12 36.30 -48.79
N LYS A 250 -1.35 36.81 -48.66
CA LYS A 250 -2.59 36.03 -48.77
C LYS A 250 -3.35 36.46 -50.02
N SER A 251 -3.78 35.50 -50.82
CA SER A 251 -4.73 35.68 -51.92
C SER A 251 -5.89 34.68 -51.80
N GLU A 252 -7.09 35.06 -52.23
CA GLU A 252 -8.29 34.24 -52.12
C GLU A 252 -9.01 34.22 -53.46
N THR A 253 -9.16 33.04 -54.04
CA THR A 253 -9.88 32.79 -55.29
C THR A 253 -11.15 31.99 -55.01
N PRO A 254 -12.11 31.89 -55.96
CA PRO A 254 -13.31 31.08 -55.79
C PRO A 254 -13.05 29.58 -55.56
N GLU A 255 -11.88 29.08 -55.96
CA GLU A 255 -11.52 27.66 -55.88
C GLU A 255 -10.54 27.35 -54.74
N TYR A 256 -9.67 28.29 -54.35
CA TYR A 256 -8.67 28.08 -53.31
C TYR A 256 -8.20 29.37 -52.61
N ILE A 257 -7.73 29.21 -51.37
CA ILE A 257 -6.98 30.25 -50.65
C ILE A 257 -5.49 29.96 -50.83
N GLU A 258 -4.74 30.94 -51.32
CA GLU A 258 -3.30 30.88 -51.47
C GLU A 258 -2.62 31.70 -50.36
N TYR A 259 -1.65 31.09 -49.68
CA TYR A 259 -0.88 31.74 -48.63
C TYR A 259 0.61 31.49 -48.88
N ILE A 260 1.33 32.54 -49.24
CA ILE A 260 2.74 32.49 -49.61
C ILE A 260 3.55 33.09 -48.47
N VAL A 261 4.46 32.31 -47.87
CA VAL A 261 5.44 32.79 -46.90
C VAL A 261 6.82 32.77 -47.54
N ARG A 262 7.51 33.91 -47.54
CA ARG A 262 8.87 34.07 -48.03
C ARG A 262 9.79 34.31 -46.84
N ILE A 263 10.73 33.39 -46.61
CA ILE A 263 11.72 33.51 -45.55
C ILE A 263 13.09 33.59 -46.23
N PRO A 264 13.85 34.69 -46.06
CA PRO A 264 15.18 34.80 -46.64
C PRO A 264 16.11 33.79 -45.97
N LYS A 265 16.87 33.04 -46.78
CA LYS A 265 17.96 32.20 -46.27
C LYS A 265 19.12 33.13 -45.91
N ILE A 266 19.49 33.17 -44.63
CA ILE A 266 20.72 33.85 -44.19
C ILE A 266 21.90 33.06 -44.78
N THR A 267 22.44 33.51 -45.90
CA THR A 267 23.70 32.97 -46.43
C THR A 267 24.83 33.51 -45.55
N SER A 268 25.38 32.66 -44.69
CA SER A 268 26.58 32.95 -43.92
C SER A 268 27.80 33.08 -44.86
N SER A 269 28.07 34.28 -45.36
CA SER A 269 29.35 34.61 -46.00
C SER A 269 30.23 35.37 -45.01
N LYS A 270 31.21 34.67 -44.39
CA LYS A 270 32.52 35.18 -43.93
C LYS A 270 33.28 34.11 -43.14
N THR A 271 34.11 33.29 -43.80
CA THR A 271 35.37 32.78 -43.22
C THR A 271 36.32 32.28 -44.34
N ASP A 272 36.82 33.21 -45.14
CA ASP A 272 38.18 33.10 -45.71
C ASP A 272 38.88 34.35 -45.18
N THR A 273 39.93 34.28 -44.37
CA THR A 273 41.31 34.17 -44.86
C THR A 273 42.27 33.79 -43.69
N ILE A 274 43.28 32.98 -44.02
CA ILE A 274 44.62 32.80 -43.39
C ILE A 274 44.74 31.83 -42.19
N SER A 275 45.12 30.58 -42.48
CA SER A 275 46.36 29.99 -41.93
C SER A 275 46.76 28.74 -42.73
N SER A 276 47.63 28.94 -43.72
CA SER A 276 48.50 27.91 -44.26
C SER A 276 49.93 28.35 -43.95
N ALA A 277 50.64 27.50 -43.20
CA ALA A 277 52.08 27.55 -43.01
C ALA A 277 52.80 27.61 -44.37
N VAL A 278 53.67 28.59 -44.57
CA VAL A 278 55.15 28.53 -44.52
C VAL A 278 55.66 29.97 -44.59
#